data_AF-A0A522C9U3-F1
#
_entry.id   AF-A0A522C9U3-F1
#
_cell.length_a   1.000
_cell.length_b   1.000
_cell.length_c   1.000
_cell.angle_alpha   90.00
_cell.angle_beta   90.00
_cell.angle_gamma   90.00
#
_symmetry.space_group_name_H-M   'P 1'
#
loop_
_entity.id
_entity.type
_entity.pdbx_description
1 polymer ?
#
loop_
_entity_poly.entity_id
_entity_poly.type
_entity_poly.pdbx_seq_one_letter_code
_entity_poly.pdbx_strand_id
1 'polypeptide(L)'
;MALRITIDIFSGRENPVIELTGREAHEAIERLQPVRKLKKGEMGLPPTPTLGYRGLIIEQTDELARGLPKALRLVHGSMFGPRLSHFAADEAFEDFICGSTGPIRKLGLGEKFPIFVKKEIKRFKELRAEWPWEGKIIWPPINPCQCAPLYEPNWWNDGGQRQFNNNCYNYATNYRTDTFAQPGKAAGAMYAALTCASVKPAAVKDELIDSPAADNKCPKEGHLVALVIAPGWDFHWYRKGRNKYWSHKPGGTTVTNLDNSGVTIPDPRTADRGPYTDFCTFMVVMHGHIKIK
;
A
#
# COMPACT_ATOMS: atom_id res chain seq x y z
N MET A 1 -16.22 24.88 4.05
CA MET A 1 -15.01 24.23 3.47
C MET A 1 -14.26 23.34 4.46
N ALA A 2 -14.02 22.09 4.08
CA ALA A 2 -13.22 21.09 4.81
C ALA A 2 -12.51 20.14 3.82
N LEU A 3 -11.34 19.64 4.23
CA LEU A 3 -10.54 18.68 3.45
C LEU A 3 -10.21 17.46 4.29
N ARG A 4 -10.38 16.29 3.70
CA ARG A 4 -9.82 15.03 4.19
C ARG A 4 -8.56 14.71 3.40
N ILE A 5 -7.43 14.57 4.08
CA ILE A 5 -6.14 14.24 3.48
C ILE A 5 -5.70 12.87 3.98
N THR A 6 -5.70 11.89 3.09
CA THR A 6 -5.20 10.54 3.37
C THR A 6 -3.73 10.45 2.94
N ILE A 7 -2.85 10.07 3.87
CA ILE A 7 -1.45 9.75 3.56
C ILE A 7 -1.41 8.30 3.05
N ASP A 8 -1.35 8.11 1.74
CA ASP A 8 -1.36 6.77 1.14
C ASP A 8 0.02 6.10 1.30
N ILE A 9 0.19 5.29 2.34
CA ILE A 9 1.50 4.76 2.77
C ILE A 9 1.46 3.31 3.26
N PHE A 10 0.39 2.90 3.94
CA PHE A 10 0.25 1.57 4.52
C PHE A 10 -0.38 0.58 3.53
N SER A 11 -0.12 -0.68 3.80
CA SER A 11 -0.48 -1.86 3.04
C SER A 11 -1.35 -2.83 3.83
N GLY A 12 -0.99 -3.10 5.09
CA GLY A 12 -1.75 -3.94 6.01
C GLY A 12 -2.80 -3.15 6.77
N ARG A 13 -2.43 -1.97 7.28
CA ARG A 13 -3.34 -1.09 8.01
C ARG A 13 -4.03 -0.09 7.10
N GLU A 14 -5.12 0.48 7.61
CA GLU A 14 -5.75 1.65 6.99
C GLU A 14 -4.77 2.83 7.00
N ASN A 15 -4.80 3.62 5.92
CA ASN A 15 -3.94 4.78 5.79
C ASN A 15 -4.31 5.86 6.81
N PRO A 16 -3.33 6.61 7.36
CA PRO A 16 -3.63 7.73 8.25
C PRO A 16 -4.35 8.86 7.52
N VAL A 17 -5.31 9.47 8.21
CA VAL A 17 -6.19 10.51 7.67
C VAL A 17 -6.11 11.77 8.54
N ILE A 18 -5.88 12.91 7.90
CA ILE A 18 -5.86 14.23 8.51
C ILE A 18 -7.08 15.00 8.01
N GLU A 19 -7.91 15.49 8.92
CA GLU A 19 -9.01 16.39 8.60
C GLU A 19 -8.54 17.84 8.82
N LEU A 20 -8.73 18.69 7.81
CA LEU A 20 -8.49 20.13 7.86
C LEU A 20 -9.81 20.87 7.75
N THR A 21 -10.00 21.88 8.59
CA THR A 21 -11.23 22.69 8.63
C THR A 21 -10.91 24.16 8.78
N GLY A 22 -11.84 25.04 8.38
CA GLY A 22 -11.70 26.47 8.60
C GLY A 22 -10.42 27.03 7.94
N ARG A 23 -9.62 27.79 8.69
CA ARG A 23 -8.43 28.49 8.17
C ARG A 23 -7.40 27.56 7.54
N GLU A 24 -7.13 26.40 8.15
CA GLU A 24 -6.15 25.44 7.62
C GLU A 24 -6.60 24.86 6.27
N ALA A 25 -7.90 24.59 6.12
CA ALA A 25 -8.45 24.11 4.86
C ALA A 25 -8.36 25.19 3.77
N HIS A 26 -8.61 26.46 4.10
CA HIS A 26 -8.46 27.57 3.16
C HIS A 26 -7.00 27.70 2.69
N GLU A 27 -6.04 27.72 3.63
CA GLU A 27 -4.61 27.78 3.30
C GLU A 27 -4.19 26.59 2.43
N ALA A 28 -4.67 25.38 2.74
CA ALA A 28 -4.39 24.21 1.93
C ALA A 28 -4.94 24.36 0.50
N ILE A 29 -6.16 24.87 0.32
CA ILE A 29 -6.76 25.07 -1.01
C ILE A 29 -6.04 26.14 -1.82
N GLU A 30 -5.57 27.21 -1.19
CA GLU A 30 -4.75 28.23 -1.84
C GLU A 30 -3.44 27.64 -2.37
N ARG A 31 -2.76 26.83 -1.56
CA ARG A 31 -1.54 26.10 -1.95
C ARG A 31 -1.78 25.05 -3.03
N LEU A 32 -2.99 24.49 -3.11
CA LEU A 32 -3.38 23.49 -4.11
C LEU A 32 -3.89 24.09 -5.43
N GLN A 33 -3.95 25.41 -5.60
CA GLN A 33 -4.47 25.97 -6.86
C GLN A 33 -3.66 25.47 -8.07
N PRO A 34 -4.33 25.02 -9.15
CA PRO A 34 -3.63 24.50 -10.33
C PRO A 34 -2.97 25.65 -11.10
N VAL A 35 -1.65 25.64 -11.19
CA VAL A 35 -0.88 26.71 -11.87
C VAL A 35 -0.53 26.35 -13.30
N ARG A 36 0.09 25.17 -13.49
CA ARG A 36 0.63 24.75 -14.80
C ARG A 36 0.26 23.32 -15.10
N LYS A 37 -0.23 23.05 -16.31
CA LYS A 37 -0.52 21.69 -16.77
C LYS A 37 0.76 20.88 -16.92
N LEU A 38 0.72 19.60 -16.54
CA LEU A 38 1.82 18.67 -16.82
C LEU A 38 1.94 18.44 -18.34
N LYS A 39 3.17 18.45 -18.83
CA LYS A 39 3.54 18.17 -20.22
C LYS A 39 3.89 16.68 -20.37
N LYS A 40 3.84 16.20 -21.61
CA LYS A 40 4.29 14.84 -21.95
C LYS A 40 5.79 14.72 -21.62
N GLY A 41 6.16 13.65 -20.91
CA GLY A 41 7.55 13.39 -20.49
C GLY A 41 7.90 13.87 -19.07
N GLU A 42 7.05 14.69 -18.44
CA GLU A 42 7.20 14.98 -17.01
C GLU A 42 6.81 13.75 -16.17
N MET A 43 7.40 13.64 -14.97
CA MET A 43 7.21 12.50 -14.08
C MET A 43 5.72 12.27 -13.78
N GLY A 44 5.16 11.17 -14.28
CA GLY A 44 3.81 10.73 -13.97
C GLY A 44 3.72 9.98 -12.64
N LEU A 45 2.55 9.39 -12.39
CA LEU A 45 2.41 8.30 -11.43
C LEU A 45 2.90 7.00 -12.07
N PRO A 46 3.62 6.14 -11.34
CA PRO A 46 3.85 4.77 -11.79
C PRO A 46 2.50 4.07 -12.01
N PRO A 47 2.29 3.37 -13.14
CA PRO A 47 1.05 2.65 -13.42
C PRO A 47 0.86 1.42 -12.52
N THR A 48 1.95 0.90 -11.97
CA THR A 48 1.94 -0.21 -11.01
C THR A 48 2.13 0.33 -9.59
N PRO A 49 1.33 -0.11 -8.61
CA PRO A 49 1.45 0.37 -7.24
C PRO A 49 2.69 -0.19 -6.56
N THR A 50 3.19 0.58 -5.59
CA THR A 50 4.39 0.26 -4.81
C THR A 50 4.08 0.22 -3.32
N LEU A 51 4.92 -0.46 -2.55
CA LEU A 51 4.93 -0.41 -1.10
C LEU A 51 5.52 0.90 -0.60
N GLY A 52 5.02 1.40 0.53
CA GLY A 52 5.43 2.68 1.12
C GLY A 52 4.59 3.85 0.62
N TYR A 53 5.13 5.08 0.69
CA TYR A 53 4.39 6.28 0.31
C TYR A 53 4.05 6.30 -1.19
N ARG A 54 2.82 6.69 -1.51
CA ARG A 54 2.26 6.76 -2.87
C ARG A 54 1.58 8.10 -3.18
N GLY A 55 1.65 9.07 -2.26
CA GLY A 55 1.01 10.37 -2.40
C GLY A 55 0.02 10.72 -1.30
N LEU A 56 -0.45 11.95 -1.37
CA LEU A 56 -1.60 12.43 -0.60
C LEU A 56 -2.86 12.27 -1.46
N ILE A 57 -3.90 11.63 -0.91
CA ILE A 57 -5.23 11.66 -1.50
C ILE A 57 -5.99 12.77 -0.78
N ILE A 58 -6.37 13.80 -1.52
CA ILE A 58 -7.05 14.98 -0.98
C ILE A 58 -8.50 14.93 -1.46
N GLU A 59 -9.42 14.89 -0.51
CA GLU A 59 -10.86 14.85 -0.73
C GLU A 59 -11.52 16.09 -0.13
N GLN A 60 -12.34 16.76 -0.92
CA GLN A 60 -13.17 17.87 -0.47
C GLN A 60 -14.46 17.29 0.14
N THR A 61 -14.61 17.42 1.46
CA THR A 61 -15.69 16.77 2.23
C THR A 61 -16.91 17.66 2.46
N ASP A 62 -16.80 18.93 2.09
CA ASP A 62 -17.83 19.96 2.25
C ASP A 62 -17.94 20.76 0.92
N GLU A 63 -18.06 22.08 0.99
CA GLU A 63 -18.05 22.97 -0.18
C GLU A 63 -16.83 22.75 -1.10
N LEU A 64 -17.10 22.56 -2.39
CA LEU A 64 -16.07 22.35 -3.41
C LEU A 64 -15.44 23.68 -3.83
N ALA A 65 -14.13 23.80 -3.63
CA ALA A 65 -13.35 24.90 -4.19
C ALA A 65 -13.30 24.84 -5.71
N ARG A 66 -13.39 26.03 -6.30
CA ARG A 66 -13.34 26.21 -7.76
C ARG A 66 -11.99 25.74 -8.30
N GLY A 67 -12.01 25.01 -9.42
CA GLY A 67 -10.80 24.56 -10.12
C GLY A 67 -10.21 23.23 -9.62
N LEU A 68 -10.70 22.69 -8.50
CA LEU A 68 -10.27 21.39 -7.98
C LEU A 68 -11.40 20.35 -8.09
N PRO A 69 -11.10 19.11 -8.49
CA PRO A 69 -12.08 18.02 -8.46
C PRO A 69 -12.40 17.61 -7.02
N LYS A 70 -13.49 16.87 -6.81
CA LYS A 70 -13.90 16.37 -5.48
C LYS A 70 -12.78 15.59 -4.78
N ALA A 71 -12.03 14.78 -5.53
CA ALA A 71 -10.87 14.08 -5.04
C ALA A 71 -9.72 14.19 -6.04
N LEU A 72 -8.50 14.35 -5.53
CA LEU A 72 -7.27 14.34 -6.31
C LEU A 72 -6.15 13.64 -5.54
N ARG A 73 -5.13 13.20 -6.28
CA ARG A 73 -3.87 12.71 -5.72
C ARG A 73 -2.78 13.73 -5.95
N LEU A 74 -2.04 14.08 -4.91
CA LEU A 74 -0.87 14.95 -4.97
C LEU A 74 0.40 14.13 -4.69
N VAL A 75 1.41 14.30 -5.53
CA VAL A 75 2.74 13.70 -5.36
C VAL A 75 3.84 14.63 -5.90
N HIS A 76 4.80 14.98 -5.06
CA HIS A 76 5.92 15.88 -5.34
C HIS A 76 5.46 17.12 -6.11
N GLY A 77 4.47 17.83 -5.57
CA GLY A 77 3.86 19.01 -6.18
C GLY A 77 2.98 18.78 -7.42
N SER A 78 2.93 17.56 -7.97
CA SER A 78 2.08 17.20 -9.11
C SER A 78 0.71 16.71 -8.63
N MET A 79 -0.37 17.25 -9.20
CA MET A 79 -1.76 16.88 -8.88
C MET A 79 -2.43 16.14 -10.03
N PHE A 80 -3.09 15.03 -9.70
CA PHE A 80 -3.77 14.13 -10.62
C PHE A 80 -5.21 13.91 -10.18
N GLY A 81 -6.18 14.05 -11.09
CA GLY A 81 -7.59 13.80 -10.82
C GLY A 81 -8.44 13.88 -12.08
N PRO A 82 -9.77 13.75 -11.98
CA PRO A 82 -10.66 13.85 -13.13
C PRO A 82 -10.45 15.16 -13.89
N ARG A 83 -9.93 15.08 -15.12
CA ARG A 83 -9.54 16.23 -15.98
C ARG A 83 -8.48 17.16 -15.37
N LEU A 84 -7.76 16.71 -14.34
CA LEU A 84 -6.70 17.45 -13.66
C LEU A 84 -5.36 16.72 -13.81
N SER A 85 -4.38 17.40 -14.40
CA SER A 85 -2.97 17.02 -14.40
C SER A 85 -2.15 18.30 -14.39
N HIS A 86 -1.91 18.86 -13.20
CA HIS A 86 -1.29 20.18 -13.01
C HIS A 86 -0.30 20.18 -11.84
N PHE A 87 0.65 21.10 -11.83
CA PHE A 87 1.40 21.45 -10.64
C PHE A 87 0.53 22.28 -9.71
N ALA A 88 0.64 21.99 -8.41
CA ALA A 88 0.09 22.83 -7.35
C ALA A 88 0.82 24.18 -7.30
N ALA A 89 0.19 25.19 -6.72
CA ALA A 89 0.82 26.48 -6.46
C ALA A 89 1.99 26.35 -5.48
N ASP A 90 1.88 25.43 -4.52
CA ASP A 90 2.95 25.01 -3.63
C ASP A 90 3.46 23.62 -4.02
N GLU A 91 4.60 23.55 -4.70
CA GLU A 91 5.23 22.27 -5.04
C GLU A 91 5.76 21.52 -3.80
N ALA A 92 5.92 22.21 -2.67
CA ALA A 92 6.31 21.64 -1.38
C ALA A 92 5.11 21.39 -0.46
N PHE A 93 3.89 21.26 -1.01
CA PHE A 93 2.67 21.00 -0.24
C PHE A 93 2.79 19.78 0.70
N GLU A 94 3.57 18.77 0.31
CA GLU A 94 3.80 17.60 1.16
C GLU A 94 4.62 17.93 2.41
N ASP A 95 5.56 18.88 2.35
CA ASP A 95 6.26 19.36 3.54
C ASP A 95 5.33 20.20 4.43
N PHE A 96 4.36 20.93 3.85
CA PHE A 96 3.32 21.61 4.62
C PHE A 96 2.47 20.61 5.44
N ILE A 97 2.03 19.51 4.83
CA ILE A 97 1.20 18.49 5.50
C ILE A 97 2.03 17.58 6.42
N CYS A 98 3.08 16.97 5.87
CA CYS A 98 3.85 15.88 6.48
C CYS A 98 5.12 16.35 7.20
N GLY A 99 5.43 17.65 7.19
CA GLY A 99 6.56 18.21 7.90
C GLY A 99 6.46 18.00 9.41
N SER A 100 7.59 18.09 10.11
CA SER A 100 7.65 17.93 11.57
C SER A 100 6.80 18.95 12.34
N THR A 101 6.49 20.10 11.72
CA THR A 101 5.59 21.13 12.25
C THR A 101 4.20 21.12 11.59
N GLY A 102 3.94 20.22 10.64
CA GLY A 102 2.71 20.18 9.86
C GLY A 102 1.51 19.55 10.58
N PRO A 103 0.33 19.58 9.94
CA PRO A 103 -0.89 18.90 10.38
C PRO A 103 -0.75 17.40 10.68
N ILE A 104 0.26 16.72 10.12
CA ILE A 104 0.54 15.30 10.40
C ILE A 104 0.66 14.97 11.90
N ARG A 105 1.04 15.94 12.74
CA ARG A 105 1.11 15.77 14.21
C ARG A 105 -0.24 15.45 14.85
N LYS A 106 -1.35 15.84 14.23
CA LYS A 106 -2.71 15.53 14.70
C LYS A 106 -3.02 14.03 14.72
N LEU A 107 -2.25 13.21 13.99
CA LEU A 107 -2.45 11.77 13.92
C LEU A 107 -2.08 11.01 15.20
N GLY A 108 -1.30 11.61 16.11
CA GLY A 108 -0.88 10.94 17.35
C GLY A 108 0.02 9.71 17.15
N LEU A 109 0.64 9.55 15.98
CA LEU A 109 1.50 8.40 15.63
C LEU A 109 2.97 8.55 16.11
N GLY A 110 3.23 9.52 16.99
CA GLY A 110 4.55 9.81 17.55
C GLY A 110 5.48 10.61 16.62
N GLU A 111 6.54 11.19 17.21
CA GLU A 111 7.45 12.11 16.52
C GLU A 111 8.29 11.45 15.42
N LYS A 112 8.43 10.12 15.46
CA LYS A 112 9.14 9.36 14.43
C LYS A 112 8.34 9.21 13.13
N PHE A 113 7.01 9.38 13.18
CA PHE A 113 6.17 9.16 12.01
C PHE A 113 6.37 10.19 10.90
N PRO A 114 6.41 11.52 11.18
CA PRO A 114 6.76 12.51 10.15
C PRO A 114 8.13 12.25 9.51
N ILE A 115 9.11 11.79 10.30
CA ILE A 115 10.45 11.44 9.80
C ILE A 115 10.37 10.24 8.84
N PHE A 116 9.61 9.21 9.22
CA PHE A 116 9.35 8.05 8.36
C PHE A 116 8.66 8.44 7.05
N VAL A 117 7.59 9.24 7.12
CA VAL A 117 6.86 9.72 5.92
C VAL A 117 7.78 10.53 5.02
N LYS A 118 8.61 11.43 5.58
CA LYS A 118 9.58 12.22 4.79
C LYS A 118 10.60 11.35 4.06
N LYS A 119 11.10 10.29 4.70
CA LYS A 119 11.99 9.31 4.06
C LYS A 119 11.29 8.62 2.90
N GLU A 120 10.03 8.24 3.08
CA GLU A 120 9.24 7.55 2.05
C GLU A 120 8.82 8.47 0.89
N ILE A 121 8.56 9.76 1.14
CA ILE A 121 8.38 10.78 0.09
C ILE A 121 9.64 10.83 -0.78
N LYS A 122 10.83 10.94 -0.16
CA LYS A 122 12.11 10.95 -0.91
C LYS A 122 12.29 9.67 -1.74
N ARG A 123 12.10 8.50 -1.13
CA ARG A 123 12.18 7.18 -1.82
C ARG A 123 11.23 7.14 -3.02
N PHE A 124 9.99 7.59 -2.86
CA PHE A 124 9.02 7.58 -3.94
C PHE A 124 9.37 8.55 -5.07
N LYS A 125 10.05 9.67 -4.76
CA LYS A 125 10.56 10.60 -5.77
C LYS A 125 11.64 9.96 -6.65
N GLU A 126 12.58 9.26 -6.03
CA GLU A 126 13.64 8.50 -6.72
C GLU A 126 13.01 7.43 -7.62
N LEU A 127 12.09 6.64 -7.08
CA LEU A 127 11.35 5.63 -7.83
C LEU A 127 10.56 6.20 -9.02
N ARG A 128 9.94 7.37 -8.87
CA ARG A 128 9.23 8.07 -9.97
C ARG A 128 10.18 8.55 -11.06
N ALA A 129 11.40 8.95 -10.69
CA ALA A 129 12.40 9.43 -11.64
C ALA A 129 13.00 8.29 -12.48
N GLU A 130 13.06 7.08 -11.93
CA GLU A 130 13.55 5.88 -12.61
C GLU A 130 12.48 5.19 -13.48
N TRP A 131 11.27 5.73 -13.56
CA TRP A 131 10.20 5.15 -14.37
C TRP A 131 10.34 5.50 -15.87
N PRO A 132 10.11 4.56 -16.82
CA PRO A 132 9.73 3.16 -16.62
C PRO A 132 10.90 2.33 -16.12
N TRP A 133 10.61 1.49 -15.12
CA TRP A 133 11.59 0.57 -14.57
C TRP A 133 12.14 -0.35 -15.67
N GLU A 134 13.46 -0.43 -15.79
CA GLU A 134 14.12 -1.35 -16.72
C GLU A 134 14.05 -2.78 -16.16
N GLY A 135 12.92 -3.43 -16.38
CA GLY A 135 12.68 -4.80 -15.93
C GLY A 135 11.99 -5.62 -17.03
N LYS A 136 12.59 -6.75 -17.43
CA LYS A 136 11.87 -7.73 -18.23
C LYS A 136 10.77 -8.33 -17.36
N ILE A 137 9.50 -8.16 -17.74
CA ILE A 137 8.39 -8.91 -17.15
C ILE A 137 8.53 -10.36 -17.62
N ILE A 138 9.10 -11.21 -16.78
CA ILE A 138 9.29 -12.63 -17.07
C ILE A 138 8.07 -13.39 -16.56
N TRP A 139 7.22 -13.85 -17.48
CA TRP A 139 6.16 -14.79 -17.15
C TRP A 139 6.73 -16.21 -17.14
N PRO A 140 6.81 -16.89 -15.99
CA PRO A 140 7.25 -18.29 -15.95
C PRO A 140 6.26 -19.23 -16.66
N PRO A 141 6.75 -20.25 -17.40
CA PRO A 141 5.90 -21.11 -18.23
C PRO A 141 5.34 -22.36 -17.53
N ILE A 142 5.35 -22.48 -16.19
CA ILE A 142 4.92 -23.72 -15.52
C ILE A 142 4.09 -23.39 -14.29
N ASN A 143 2.99 -24.13 -14.07
CA ASN A 143 2.12 -24.05 -12.88
C ASN A 143 2.36 -25.23 -11.91
N PRO A 144 3.48 -25.30 -11.17
CA PRO A 144 3.77 -26.43 -10.28
C PRO A 144 3.11 -26.32 -8.89
N CYS A 145 2.72 -25.13 -8.41
CA CYS A 145 1.99 -25.03 -7.14
C CYS A 145 0.50 -25.28 -7.40
N GLN A 146 0.06 -26.54 -7.45
CA GLN A 146 -1.30 -26.91 -7.84
C GLN A 146 -2.40 -26.28 -6.97
N CYS A 147 -2.17 -26.23 -5.66
CA CYS A 147 -3.12 -25.67 -4.70
C CYS A 147 -3.03 -24.15 -4.55
N ALA A 148 -2.09 -23.46 -5.21
CA ALA A 148 -2.03 -22.00 -5.12
C ALA A 148 -3.20 -21.33 -5.88
N PRO A 149 -3.75 -20.21 -5.38
CA PRO A 149 -4.70 -19.40 -6.12
C PRO A 149 -4.14 -18.92 -7.47
N LEU A 150 -5.02 -18.73 -8.45
CA LEU A 150 -4.68 -18.11 -9.72
C LEU A 150 -4.36 -16.62 -9.50
N TYR A 151 -3.47 -16.09 -10.34
CA TYR A 151 -3.21 -14.65 -10.39
C TYR A 151 -4.28 -13.98 -11.25
N GLU A 152 -5.28 -13.39 -10.59
CA GLU A 152 -6.46 -12.81 -11.24
C GLU A 152 -6.58 -11.31 -10.90
N PRO A 153 -5.65 -10.45 -11.35
CA PRO A 153 -5.62 -9.04 -10.94
C PRO A 153 -6.92 -8.31 -11.30
N ASN A 154 -7.54 -8.61 -12.44
CA ASN A 154 -8.83 -8.00 -12.83
C ASN A 154 -9.98 -8.36 -11.87
N TRP A 155 -9.92 -9.54 -11.24
CA TRP A 155 -10.87 -9.89 -10.19
C TRP A 155 -10.58 -9.16 -8.88
N TRP A 156 -9.39 -8.63 -8.62
CA TRP A 156 -9.17 -7.83 -7.40
C TRP A 156 -9.30 -6.31 -7.67
N ASN A 157 -9.08 -5.88 -8.90
CA ASN A 157 -8.93 -4.49 -9.30
C ASN A 157 -10.21 -3.96 -9.97
N ASP A 158 -11.33 -3.89 -9.25
CA ASP A 158 -12.58 -3.31 -9.78
C ASP A 158 -12.61 -1.78 -9.79
N GLY A 159 -11.61 -1.10 -9.23
CA GLY A 159 -11.66 0.35 -8.98
C GLY A 159 -12.81 0.77 -8.06
N GLY A 160 -13.31 -0.15 -7.21
CA GLY A 160 -14.48 0.05 -6.38
C GLY A 160 -14.36 -0.63 -5.02
N GLN A 161 -15.47 -1.14 -4.51
CA GLN A 161 -15.57 -1.70 -3.15
C GLN A 161 -14.55 -2.82 -2.92
N ARG A 162 -14.34 -3.71 -3.89
CA ARG A 162 -13.45 -4.85 -3.71
C ARG A 162 -11.98 -4.41 -3.67
N GLN A 163 -11.57 -3.53 -4.58
CA GLN A 163 -10.20 -3.04 -4.61
C GLN A 163 -9.89 -2.18 -3.38
N PHE A 164 -10.79 -1.24 -3.02
CA PHE A 164 -10.50 -0.28 -1.96
C PHE A 164 -10.68 -0.85 -0.55
N ASN A 165 -11.48 -1.90 -0.37
CA ASN A 165 -11.75 -2.47 0.97
C ASN A 165 -11.10 -3.84 1.21
N ASN A 166 -10.13 -4.27 0.40
CA ASN A 166 -9.39 -5.49 0.67
C ASN A 166 -7.89 -5.20 0.58
N ASN A 167 -7.15 -5.50 1.65
CA ASN A 167 -5.74 -5.15 1.78
C ASN A 167 -4.82 -6.31 1.38
N CYS A 168 -3.54 -6.21 1.75
CA CYS A 168 -2.57 -7.28 1.50
C CYS A 168 -2.91 -8.61 2.18
N TYR A 169 -3.52 -8.61 3.36
CA TYR A 169 -3.85 -9.83 4.09
C TYR A 169 -5.03 -10.55 3.45
N ASN A 170 -6.06 -9.81 3.05
CA ASN A 170 -7.17 -10.33 2.24
C ASN A 170 -6.67 -10.99 0.95
N TYR A 171 -5.85 -10.26 0.20
CA TYR A 171 -5.29 -10.76 -1.06
C TYR A 171 -4.45 -12.01 -0.83
N ALA A 172 -3.54 -11.95 0.15
CA ALA A 172 -2.59 -13.02 0.41
C ALA A 172 -3.29 -14.30 0.84
N THR A 173 -4.30 -14.22 1.69
CA THR A 173 -5.10 -15.36 2.15
C THR A 173 -6.17 -15.80 1.16
N ASN A 174 -6.31 -15.07 0.05
CA ASN A 174 -7.32 -15.26 -0.98
C ASN A 174 -8.75 -15.20 -0.43
N TYR A 175 -9.00 -14.28 0.52
CA TYR A 175 -10.30 -14.12 1.17
C TYR A 175 -10.75 -12.66 1.15
N ARG A 176 -11.92 -12.42 0.55
CA ARG A 176 -12.54 -11.11 0.42
C ARG A 176 -13.48 -10.87 1.60
N THR A 177 -13.05 -10.04 2.56
CA THR A 177 -13.91 -9.63 3.69
C THR A 177 -14.60 -8.30 3.43
N ASP A 178 -14.17 -7.56 2.40
CA ASP A 178 -14.57 -6.16 2.17
C ASP A 178 -14.33 -5.26 3.39
N THR A 179 -13.25 -5.58 4.12
CA THR A 179 -12.67 -4.81 5.21
C THR A 179 -11.14 -4.84 5.11
N PHE A 180 -10.45 -3.87 5.71
CA PHE A 180 -9.01 -3.99 5.94
C PHE A 180 -8.73 -5.05 7.00
N ALA A 181 -8.61 -6.31 6.56
CA ALA A 181 -8.45 -7.43 7.47
C ALA A 181 -7.16 -7.35 8.28
N GLN A 182 -7.24 -7.64 9.57
CA GLN A 182 -6.09 -7.55 10.49
C GLN A 182 -5.79 -8.93 11.09
N PRO A 183 -4.53 -9.42 11.04
CA PRO A 183 -4.16 -10.67 11.68
C PRO A 183 -4.59 -10.74 13.14
N GLY A 184 -5.28 -11.81 13.52
CA GLY A 184 -5.79 -12.13 14.84
C GLY A 184 -7.09 -11.43 15.21
N LYS A 185 -7.61 -10.49 14.40
CA LYS A 185 -8.79 -9.70 14.75
C LYS A 185 -10.06 -10.54 14.82
N ALA A 186 -10.24 -11.47 13.89
CA ALA A 186 -11.38 -12.40 13.91
C ALA A 186 -11.35 -13.31 15.15
N ALA A 187 -10.16 -13.68 15.61
CA ALA A 187 -9.95 -14.52 16.79
C ALA A 187 -9.88 -13.74 18.12
N GLY A 188 -10.06 -12.40 18.12
CA GLY A 188 -9.93 -11.58 19.33
C GLY A 188 -8.50 -11.50 19.88
N ALA A 189 -7.50 -11.82 19.06
CA ALA A 189 -6.08 -11.91 19.41
C ALA A 189 -5.22 -11.07 18.45
N MET A 190 -5.70 -9.88 18.10
CA MET A 190 -4.98 -8.95 17.22
C MET A 190 -3.63 -8.58 17.85
N TYR A 191 -2.61 -8.44 17.00
CA TYR A 191 -1.27 -8.05 17.43
C TYR A 191 -1.28 -6.73 18.23
N ALA A 192 -0.33 -6.60 19.16
CA ALA A 192 -0.16 -5.41 20.00
C ALA A 192 0.96 -4.47 19.51
N ALA A 193 1.84 -4.98 18.64
CA ALA A 193 2.94 -4.21 18.05
C ALA A 193 3.19 -4.64 16.60
N LEU A 194 3.81 -3.77 15.81
CA LEU A 194 4.17 -4.07 14.42
C LEU A 194 5.59 -4.63 14.36
N THR A 195 5.69 -5.88 14.80
CA THR A 195 6.91 -6.70 14.83
C THR A 195 6.58 -8.13 14.41
N CYS A 196 7.57 -8.88 13.93
CA CYS A 196 7.38 -10.29 13.60
C CYS A 196 6.85 -11.10 14.80
N ALA A 197 7.35 -10.81 16.00
CA ALA A 197 6.97 -11.50 17.23
C ALA A 197 5.51 -11.27 17.65
N SER A 198 4.86 -10.20 17.15
CA SER A 198 3.47 -9.89 17.49
C SER A 198 2.49 -10.21 16.35
N VAL A 199 2.82 -9.90 15.10
CA VAL A 199 1.93 -10.13 13.95
C VAL A 199 1.86 -11.61 13.58
N LYS A 200 2.97 -12.34 13.67
CA LYS A 200 3.00 -13.78 13.36
C LYS A 200 2.06 -14.62 14.25
N PRO A 201 2.12 -14.56 15.59
CA PRO A 201 1.18 -15.33 16.41
C PRO A 201 -0.28 -14.90 16.21
N ALA A 202 -0.54 -13.63 15.89
CA ALA A 202 -1.88 -13.17 15.55
C ALA A 202 -2.41 -13.85 14.27
N ALA A 203 -1.58 -13.98 13.24
CA ALA A 203 -1.92 -14.73 12.03
C ALA A 203 -2.12 -16.24 12.29
N VAL A 204 -1.37 -16.83 13.23
CA VAL A 204 -1.61 -18.22 13.67
C VAL A 204 -2.98 -18.37 14.34
N LYS A 205 -3.44 -17.36 15.09
CA LYS A 205 -4.79 -17.37 15.68
C LYS A 205 -5.92 -17.29 14.65
N ASP A 206 -5.59 -16.81 13.46
CA ASP A 206 -6.47 -16.83 12.29
C ASP A 206 -6.38 -18.16 11.51
N GLU A 207 -5.68 -19.18 12.04
CA GLU A 207 -5.48 -20.52 11.47
C GLU A 207 -4.46 -20.59 10.30
N LEU A 208 -3.58 -19.59 10.14
CA LEU A 208 -2.40 -19.74 9.28
C LEU A 208 -1.38 -20.67 9.95
N ILE A 209 -0.82 -21.60 9.18
CA ILE A 209 0.18 -22.56 9.67
C ILE A 209 1.57 -21.96 9.48
N ASP A 210 2.27 -21.64 10.58
CA ASP A 210 3.65 -21.14 10.53
C ASP A 210 4.56 -22.18 9.87
N SER A 211 5.29 -21.79 8.83
CA SER A 211 6.13 -22.69 8.03
C SER A 211 7.47 -22.05 7.69
N PRO A 212 8.29 -21.66 8.69
CA PRO A 212 9.55 -20.94 8.46
C PRO A 212 10.54 -21.76 7.61
N ALA A 213 10.45 -23.09 7.68
CA ALA A 213 11.28 -24.01 6.90
C ALA A 213 10.75 -24.31 5.48
N ALA A 214 9.66 -23.67 5.05
CA ALA A 214 9.11 -23.88 3.71
C ALA A 214 10.10 -23.54 2.59
N ASP A 215 11.05 -22.64 2.86
CA ASP A 215 12.11 -22.23 1.94
C ASP A 215 11.61 -21.98 0.51
N ASN A 216 10.54 -21.17 0.40
CA ASN A 216 9.93 -20.78 -0.86
C ASN A 216 9.41 -21.97 -1.72
N LYS A 217 9.19 -23.15 -1.12
CA LYS A 217 8.63 -24.35 -1.79
C LYS A 217 7.09 -24.32 -1.73
N CYS A 218 6.44 -24.80 -2.79
CA CYS A 218 4.99 -24.97 -2.78
C CYS A 218 4.59 -26.00 -1.72
N PRO A 219 3.63 -25.71 -0.82
CA PRO A 219 3.10 -26.73 0.06
C PRO A 219 2.30 -27.78 -0.75
N LYS A 220 2.13 -28.97 -0.18
CA LYS A 220 1.31 -30.04 -0.79
C LYS A 220 -0.17 -29.66 -0.84
N GLU A 221 -0.65 -28.98 0.20
CA GLU A 221 -2.02 -28.49 0.34
C GLU A 221 -2.01 -27.01 0.74
N GLY A 222 -3.09 -26.30 0.40
CA GLY A 222 -3.18 -24.85 0.62
C GLY A 222 -2.20 -24.06 -0.25
N HIS A 223 -1.85 -22.85 0.19
CA HIS A 223 -0.90 -22.00 -0.52
C HIS A 223 0.04 -21.24 0.41
N LEU A 224 1.22 -20.92 -0.12
CA LEU A 224 2.26 -20.23 0.65
C LEU A 224 2.05 -18.73 0.63
N VAL A 225 2.16 -18.11 1.80
CA VAL A 225 2.21 -16.66 2.00
C VAL A 225 3.49 -16.28 2.74
N ALA A 226 3.92 -15.03 2.62
CA ALA A 226 5.10 -14.52 3.34
C ALA A 226 4.74 -13.25 4.11
N LEU A 227 5.09 -13.21 5.39
CA LEU A 227 4.91 -12.04 6.25
C LEU A 227 6.18 -11.20 6.25
N VAL A 228 6.02 -9.91 5.99
CA VAL A 228 7.06 -8.90 6.16
C VAL A 228 6.54 -7.72 6.98
N ILE A 229 7.43 -7.01 7.67
CA ILE A 229 7.09 -5.90 8.56
C ILE A 229 7.87 -4.66 8.15
N ALA A 230 7.17 -3.53 8.09
CA ALA A 230 7.77 -2.20 8.20
C ALA A 230 7.86 -1.88 9.70
N PRO A 231 9.05 -1.94 10.32
CA PRO A 231 9.17 -1.98 11.78
C PRO A 231 8.49 -0.79 12.46
N GLY A 232 7.52 -1.09 13.34
CA GLY A 232 6.74 -0.07 14.05
C GLY A 232 5.65 0.63 13.22
N TRP A 233 5.56 0.39 11.91
CA TRP A 233 4.71 1.15 11.00
C TRP A 233 3.69 0.32 10.23
N ASP A 234 4.00 -0.88 9.77
CA ASP A 234 2.99 -1.68 9.08
C ASP A 234 3.39 -3.14 8.93
N PHE A 235 2.44 -3.98 8.53
CA PHE A 235 2.72 -5.33 8.04
C PHE A 235 2.34 -5.47 6.57
N HIS A 236 2.94 -6.44 5.90
CA HIS A 236 2.58 -6.78 4.53
C HIS A 236 2.69 -8.28 4.27
N TRP A 237 1.85 -8.75 3.35
CA TRP A 237 1.78 -10.15 2.95
C TRP A 237 1.93 -10.32 1.46
N TYR A 238 2.77 -11.29 1.07
CA TYR A 238 2.87 -11.79 -0.29
C TYR A 238 2.16 -13.13 -0.44
N ARG A 239 1.70 -13.42 -1.65
CA ARG A 239 1.08 -14.70 -2.03
C ARG A 239 1.89 -15.39 -3.12
N LYS A 240 2.28 -16.65 -2.89
CA LYS A 240 2.90 -17.47 -3.92
C LYS A 240 1.83 -17.94 -4.90
N GLY A 241 2.02 -17.63 -6.18
CA GLY A 241 1.14 -18.07 -7.25
C GLY A 241 1.47 -19.48 -7.73
N ARG A 242 0.57 -20.04 -8.56
CA ARG A 242 0.77 -21.34 -9.22
C ARG A 242 2.10 -21.45 -9.94
N ASN A 243 2.57 -20.32 -10.46
CA ASN A 243 3.73 -20.18 -11.29
C ASN A 243 5.07 -20.03 -10.53
N LYS A 244 5.07 -20.29 -9.22
CA LYS A 244 6.18 -20.12 -8.24
C LYS A 244 6.59 -18.70 -7.91
N TYR A 245 6.14 -17.71 -8.67
CA TYR A 245 6.40 -16.31 -8.37
C TYR A 245 5.39 -15.79 -7.36
N TRP A 246 5.67 -14.61 -6.85
CA TRP A 246 4.88 -13.96 -5.82
C TRP A 246 4.16 -12.75 -6.37
N SER A 247 3.04 -12.46 -5.75
CA SER A 247 2.20 -11.30 -6.03
C SER A 247 1.70 -10.74 -4.72
N HIS A 248 1.25 -9.49 -4.76
CA HIS A 248 0.83 -8.77 -3.57
C HIS A 248 -0.11 -7.62 -3.91
N LYS A 249 -0.65 -7.01 -2.85
CA LYS A 249 -1.58 -5.87 -2.94
C LYS A 249 -1.20 -4.80 -1.91
N PRO A 250 -0.60 -3.68 -2.33
CA PRO A 250 -0.29 -2.57 -1.42
C PRO A 250 -1.57 -1.85 -0.94
N GLY A 251 -2.17 -2.27 0.17
CA GLY A 251 -3.35 -1.62 0.75
C GLY A 251 -4.55 -1.63 -0.20
N GLY A 252 -5.22 -0.49 -0.35
CA GLY A 252 -6.35 -0.30 -1.27
C GLY A 252 -5.98 -0.15 -2.75
N THR A 253 -4.71 -0.31 -3.12
CA THR A 253 -4.26 -0.17 -4.52
C THR A 253 -4.53 -1.42 -5.36
N THR A 254 -4.14 -1.42 -6.64
CA THR A 254 -4.26 -2.60 -7.48
C THR A 254 -3.32 -3.74 -7.05
N VAL A 255 -3.71 -4.97 -7.33
CA VAL A 255 -2.84 -6.14 -7.22
C VAL A 255 -1.73 -6.08 -8.26
N THR A 256 -0.53 -6.48 -7.89
CA THR A 256 0.66 -6.54 -8.75
C THR A 256 1.50 -7.79 -8.47
N ASN A 257 2.27 -8.22 -9.46
CA ASN A 257 3.30 -9.26 -9.37
C ASN A 257 4.74 -8.69 -9.47
N LEU A 258 4.87 -7.37 -9.43
CA LEU A 258 6.14 -6.64 -9.47
C LEU A 258 6.46 -6.06 -8.09
N ASP A 259 7.73 -6.03 -7.72
CA ASP A 259 8.19 -5.32 -6.52
C ASP A 259 8.39 -3.82 -6.78
N ASN A 260 8.97 -3.10 -5.81
CA ASN A 260 9.19 -1.66 -5.92
C ASN A 260 10.25 -1.25 -6.96
N SER A 261 11.05 -2.20 -7.45
CA SER A 261 12.03 -2.01 -8.52
C SER A 261 11.49 -2.45 -9.89
N GLY A 262 10.24 -2.90 -9.97
CA GLY A 262 9.60 -3.25 -11.23
C GLY A 262 9.89 -4.59 -11.81
N VAL A 263 10.47 -5.46 -11.01
CA VAL A 263 10.80 -6.81 -11.42
C VAL A 263 9.84 -7.80 -10.77
N THR A 264 9.58 -8.89 -11.48
CA THR A 264 8.77 -9.99 -10.95
C THR A 264 9.40 -10.57 -9.70
N ILE A 265 8.59 -11.04 -8.74
CA ILE A 265 9.08 -11.50 -7.43
C ILE A 265 9.28 -13.02 -7.40
N PRO A 266 10.49 -13.57 -7.57
CA PRO A 266 10.74 -15.00 -7.36
C PRO A 266 10.79 -15.38 -5.88
N ASP A 267 11.21 -14.45 -5.01
CA ASP A 267 11.36 -14.65 -3.57
C ASP A 267 11.14 -13.33 -2.81
N PRO A 268 10.19 -13.25 -1.86
CA PRO A 268 9.95 -12.04 -1.07
C PRO A 268 11.12 -11.65 -0.17
N ARG A 269 12.03 -12.58 0.16
CA ARG A 269 13.22 -12.31 0.99
C ARG A 269 14.18 -11.33 0.29
N THR A 270 14.26 -11.40 -1.03
CA THR A 270 15.19 -10.60 -1.85
C THR A 270 14.50 -9.54 -2.71
N ALA A 271 13.18 -9.42 -2.61
CA ALA A 271 12.42 -8.40 -3.33
C ALA A 271 12.73 -6.99 -2.81
N ASP A 272 12.55 -5.98 -3.66
CA ASP A 272 12.49 -4.59 -3.20
C ASP A 272 11.13 -4.33 -2.52
N ARG A 273 11.16 -4.34 -1.19
CA ARG A 273 9.98 -4.19 -0.34
C ARG A 273 9.78 -2.76 0.16
N GLY A 274 10.59 -1.80 -0.27
CA GLY A 274 10.60 -0.44 0.28
C GLY A 274 10.73 -0.45 1.82
N PRO A 275 9.78 0.12 2.58
CA PRO A 275 9.92 0.26 4.03
C PRO A 275 9.72 -1.05 4.82
N TYR A 276 9.29 -2.14 4.18
CA TYR A 276 9.04 -3.42 4.85
C TYR A 276 10.31 -4.24 4.91
N THR A 277 11.22 -3.90 5.83
CA THR A 277 12.59 -4.44 5.89
C THR A 277 12.66 -5.83 6.52
N ASP A 278 11.78 -6.15 7.46
CA ASP A 278 11.89 -7.37 8.26
C ASP A 278 11.13 -8.50 7.57
N PHE A 279 11.83 -9.55 7.14
CA PHE A 279 11.19 -10.78 6.71
C PHE A 279 10.94 -11.66 7.93
N CYS A 280 9.69 -12.05 8.17
CA CYS A 280 9.33 -12.75 9.40
C CYS A 280 9.28 -14.27 9.22
N THR A 281 8.46 -14.74 8.28
CA THR A 281 8.23 -16.17 8.07
C THR A 281 7.49 -16.43 6.75
N PHE A 282 7.55 -17.67 6.29
CA PHE A 282 6.54 -18.22 5.39
C PHE A 282 5.44 -18.89 6.20
N MET A 283 4.20 -18.85 5.70
CA MET A 283 3.07 -19.56 6.31
C MET A 283 2.22 -20.22 5.23
N VAL A 284 1.46 -21.24 5.62
CA VAL A 284 0.50 -21.91 4.74
C VAL A 284 -0.92 -21.48 5.11
N VAL A 285 -1.69 -21.10 4.11
CA VAL A 285 -3.13 -20.85 4.21
C VAL A 285 -3.87 -22.07 3.68
N MET A 286 -4.63 -22.72 4.55
CA MET A 286 -5.55 -23.81 4.17
C MET A 286 -6.88 -23.22 3.73
N HIS A 287 -7.28 -23.45 2.47
CA HIS A 287 -8.52 -22.90 1.93
C HIS A 287 -9.73 -23.39 2.72
N GLY A 288 -10.61 -22.47 3.13
CA GLY A 288 -11.83 -22.77 3.90
C GLY A 288 -11.62 -22.91 5.41
N HIS A 289 -10.39 -22.82 5.93
CA HIS A 289 -10.09 -22.98 7.35
C HIS A 289 -9.69 -21.68 8.06
N ILE A 290 -9.41 -20.62 7.32
CA ILE A 290 -8.96 -19.33 7.87
C ILE A 290 -10.09 -18.57 8.57
N LYS A 291 -9.78 -17.92 9.69
CA LYS A 291 -10.64 -16.94 10.37
C LYS A 291 -10.14 -15.54 10.05
N ILE A 292 -10.90 -14.71 9.35
CA ILE A 292 -10.44 -13.38 8.92
C ILE A 292 -11.57 -12.35 8.96
N LYS A 293 -11.24 -11.12 9.38
CA LYS A 293 -12.16 -9.99 9.53
C LYS A 293 -11.43 -8.65 9.42
#